data_AF-A0A0S7ZY10-F1
#
_entry.id   AF-A0A0S7ZY10-F1
#
_cell.length_a   1.000
_cell.length_b   1.000
_cell.length_c   1.000
_cell.angle_alpha   90.00
_cell.angle_beta   90.00
_cell.angle_gamma   90.00
#
_symmetry.space_group_name_H-M   'P 1'
#
loop_
_entity.id
_entity.type
_entity.pdbx_description
1 polymer ?
#
loop_
_entity_poly.entity_id
_entity_poly.type
_entity_poly.pdbx_seq_one_letter_code
_entity_poly.pdbx_strand_id
1 'polypeptide(L)'
;MAYTNLTIMKATPAIACDQSHLAPRITLLFGLIFLSTPASAELTEKYSVSVGYSITTFDSEIAIRSQDSSIDEEVDLEDDLGFNSDVSGGWIRGSYRLADRHRLRLTFTPTRRSASVVTNKDLSIEDNVILAGASIQSDFQSDIFDIDYVYSFYKRPNIELGVSGGIYWLYTKTEITASGEIQTGDSNNPELRTDYQTRQKLHAPLPLLGLTGTYEINPRWNIKAAARYLFVSISDIKGEITSLGLATDYLITKHWGFGLSVATFKLDVEKDGIVFVNSLKWQHEGAQLYIVYEY
;
A
#
# COMPACT_ATOMS: atom_id res chain seq x y z
N MET A 1 63.45 30.60 -25.87
CA MET A 1 62.63 29.48 -26.39
C MET A 1 61.20 29.76 -25.96
N ALA A 2 60.36 30.13 -26.93
CA ALA A 2 58.95 30.47 -26.75
C ALA A 2 58.09 29.21 -26.82
N TYR A 3 57.02 29.12 -26.01
CA TYR A 3 55.70 28.56 -26.32
C TYR A 3 54.77 28.99 -25.15
N THR A 4 53.95 30.03 -25.30
CA THR A 4 52.57 30.08 -25.85
C THR A 4 51.50 29.92 -24.77
N ASN A 5 50.79 31.03 -24.53
CA ASN A 5 49.56 31.16 -23.74
C ASN A 5 48.42 30.31 -24.31
N LEU A 6 47.54 29.80 -23.43
CA LEU A 6 46.13 29.64 -23.79
C LEU A 6 45.21 29.84 -22.57
N THR A 7 44.66 31.05 -22.49
CA THR A 7 43.45 31.38 -21.74
C THR A 7 42.25 31.00 -22.61
N ILE A 8 41.31 30.19 -22.11
CA ILE A 8 39.94 30.14 -22.65
C ILE A 8 38.95 30.14 -21.49
N MET A 9 38.11 31.19 -21.50
CA MET A 9 36.99 31.46 -20.62
C MET A 9 35.69 30.99 -21.32
N LYS A 10 34.82 30.33 -20.54
CA LYS A 10 33.35 30.15 -20.66
C LYS A 10 32.72 29.79 -22.02
N ALA A 11 31.98 28.67 -22.01
CA ALA A 11 30.59 28.64 -22.48
C ALA A 11 29.80 27.54 -21.75
N THR A 12 28.80 27.96 -20.98
CA THR A 12 27.69 27.15 -20.50
C THR A 12 26.74 26.90 -21.67
N PRO A 13 26.17 25.69 -21.77
CA PRO A 13 24.75 25.61 -22.08
C PRO A 13 24.02 24.85 -20.97
N ALA A 14 22.98 25.52 -20.46
CA ALA A 14 21.99 24.93 -19.59
C ALA A 14 21.32 23.78 -20.34
N ILE A 15 21.50 22.57 -19.83
CA ILE A 15 20.67 21.42 -20.21
C ILE A 15 19.50 21.44 -19.24
N ALA A 16 18.42 22.10 -19.66
CA ALA A 16 17.09 21.85 -19.13
C ALA A 16 16.67 20.48 -19.66
N CYS A 17 16.74 19.45 -18.81
CA CYS A 17 16.15 18.15 -19.08
C CYS A 17 14.79 18.09 -18.36
N ASP A 18 13.78 18.43 -19.14
CA ASP A 18 12.44 17.85 -19.18
C ASP A 18 11.96 17.08 -17.92
N GLN A 19 11.28 17.81 -17.03
CA GLN A 19 10.43 17.25 -16.00
C GLN A 19 9.06 16.93 -16.62
N SER A 20 8.94 15.78 -17.26
CA SER A 20 7.65 15.25 -17.72
C SER A 20 7.52 13.75 -17.44
N HIS A 21 7.58 13.36 -16.17
CA HIS A 21 7.02 12.07 -15.76
C HIS A 21 5.50 12.22 -15.63
N LEU A 22 4.83 11.68 -16.65
CA LEU A 22 3.40 11.56 -16.82
C LEU A 22 2.79 10.73 -15.68
N ALA A 23 2.27 11.41 -14.65
CA ALA A 23 1.27 10.79 -13.80
C ALA A 23 -0.02 10.56 -14.63
N PRO A 24 -0.59 9.34 -14.67
CA PRO A 24 -1.87 9.12 -15.33
C PRO A 24 -2.96 9.83 -14.53
N ARG A 25 -3.34 11.04 -14.94
CA ARG A 25 -4.53 11.71 -14.43
C ARG A 25 -5.76 10.97 -14.92
N ILE A 26 -6.28 10.03 -14.12
CA ILE A 26 -7.62 9.48 -14.30
C ILE A 26 -8.61 10.63 -14.12
N THR A 27 -8.98 11.25 -15.24
CA THR A 27 -10.01 12.29 -15.27
C THR A 27 -11.36 11.60 -15.14
N LEU A 28 -11.91 11.60 -13.91
CA LEU A 28 -13.23 11.03 -13.63
C LEU A 28 -14.30 11.96 -14.24
N LEU A 29 -14.74 11.64 -15.45
CA LEU A 29 -15.81 12.36 -16.13
C LEU A 29 -17.16 11.96 -15.51
N PHE A 30 -17.65 12.75 -14.55
CA PHE A 30 -19.02 12.64 -14.04
C PHE A 30 -19.99 13.19 -15.10
N GLY A 31 -20.76 12.31 -15.75
CA GLY A 31 -21.74 12.76 -16.75
C GLY A 31 -22.73 11.69 -17.19
N LEU A 32 -23.84 11.57 -16.45
CA LEU A 32 -25.25 11.57 -16.88
C LEU A 32 -26.10 10.87 -15.80
N ILE A 33 -26.93 11.65 -15.11
CA ILE A 33 -27.96 11.13 -14.21
C ILE A 33 -29.17 10.75 -15.08
N PHE A 34 -29.39 9.46 -15.31
CA PHE A 34 -30.69 8.96 -15.76
C PHE A 34 -31.64 9.01 -14.56
N LEU A 35 -32.73 9.79 -14.65
CA LEU A 35 -33.86 9.67 -13.73
C LEU A 35 -34.65 8.38 -14.08
N SER A 36 -34.26 7.26 -13.49
CA SER A 36 -35.14 6.12 -13.33
C SER A 36 -35.96 6.30 -12.05
N THR A 37 -37.27 6.09 -12.14
CA THR A 37 -38.15 6.03 -10.97
C THR A 37 -37.66 4.93 -10.03
N PRO A 38 -37.41 5.22 -8.73
CA PRO A 38 -36.95 4.18 -7.81
C PRO A 38 -38.10 3.20 -7.57
N ALA A 39 -37.99 1.99 -8.10
CA ALA A 39 -38.51 0.83 -7.38
C ALA A 39 -37.84 0.86 -6.00
N SER A 40 -38.60 0.76 -4.91
CA SER A 40 -38.11 0.99 -3.54
C SER A 40 -36.77 0.30 -3.31
N ALA A 41 -35.72 1.12 -3.32
CA ALA A 41 -34.40 0.78 -2.87
C ALA A 41 -34.46 0.73 -1.34
N GLU A 42 -34.03 -0.36 -0.72
CA GLU A 42 -34.04 -0.50 0.74
C GLU A 42 -32.75 -1.16 1.23
N LEU A 43 -31.81 -0.33 1.71
CA LEU A 43 -30.58 -0.73 2.39
C LEU A 43 -30.88 -1.42 3.75
N THR A 44 -31.32 -2.69 3.67
CA THR A 44 -31.83 -3.49 4.80
C THR A 44 -31.10 -4.82 5.00
N GLU A 45 -30.05 -5.09 4.22
CA GLU A 45 -29.18 -6.27 4.32
C GLU A 45 -28.68 -6.51 5.77
N LYS A 46 -28.95 -7.69 6.33
CA LYS A 46 -28.54 -8.02 7.70
C LYS A 46 -27.14 -8.63 7.72
N TYR A 47 -26.84 -9.47 6.75
CA TYR A 47 -25.54 -10.12 6.55
C TYR A 47 -25.08 -9.92 5.12
N SER A 48 -23.79 -9.67 4.95
CA SER A 48 -23.16 -9.71 3.63
C SER A 48 -21.81 -10.41 3.70
N VAL A 49 -21.53 -11.24 2.71
CA VAL A 49 -20.24 -11.90 2.53
C VAL A 49 -19.76 -11.62 1.12
N SER A 50 -18.51 -11.18 1.00
CA SER A 50 -17.87 -10.94 -0.28
C SER A 50 -16.57 -11.71 -0.37
N VAL A 51 -16.32 -12.32 -1.51
CA VAL A 51 -15.06 -13.02 -1.81
C VAL A 51 -14.58 -12.53 -3.15
N GLY A 52 -13.32 -12.12 -3.22
CA GLY A 52 -12.78 -11.44 -4.37
C GLY A 52 -11.33 -11.74 -4.65
N TYR A 53 -10.89 -11.23 -5.79
CA TYR A 53 -9.51 -11.21 -6.20
C TYR A 53 -9.11 -9.77 -6.52
N SER A 54 -7.89 -9.42 -6.18
CA SER A 54 -7.33 -8.09 -6.34
C SER A 54 -6.03 -8.16 -7.12
N ILE A 55 -5.77 -7.13 -7.91
CA ILE A 55 -4.47 -6.81 -8.48
C ILE A 55 -4.07 -5.47 -7.88
N THR A 56 -2.94 -5.45 -7.20
CA THR A 56 -2.46 -4.31 -6.42
C THR A 56 -1.08 -3.95 -6.89
N THR A 57 -0.91 -2.70 -7.32
CA THR A 57 0.38 -2.12 -7.69
C THR A 57 0.95 -1.41 -6.46
N PHE A 58 2.18 -1.77 -6.11
CA PHE A 58 2.91 -1.25 -4.97
C PHE A 58 4.00 -0.27 -5.42
N ASP A 59 4.19 0.75 -4.59
CA ASP A 59 5.22 1.78 -4.72
C ASP A 59 5.72 2.07 -3.30
N SER A 60 6.95 1.65 -3.01
CA SER A 60 7.51 1.60 -1.67
C SER A 60 8.92 2.18 -1.63
N GLU A 61 9.13 3.16 -0.76
CA GLU A 61 10.38 3.91 -0.66
C GLU A 61 10.88 3.87 0.79
N ILE A 62 12.17 3.57 0.97
CA ILE A 62 12.86 3.67 2.26
C ILE A 62 13.93 4.74 2.15
N ALA A 63 13.89 5.72 3.04
CA ALA A 63 14.96 6.72 3.15
C ALA A 63 15.61 6.69 4.54
N ILE A 64 16.94 6.75 4.55
CA ILE A 64 17.80 6.82 5.72
C ILE A 64 18.55 8.14 5.64
N ARG A 65 18.25 9.06 6.57
CA ARG A 65 18.90 10.36 6.65
C ARG A 65 19.63 10.51 7.97
N SER A 66 20.82 11.07 8.01
CA SER A 66 21.45 11.50 9.26
C SER A 66 20.97 12.89 9.66
N GLN A 67 20.90 13.16 10.96
CA GLN A 67 20.40 14.43 11.48
C GLN A 67 21.34 15.62 11.21
N ASP A 68 22.62 15.34 10.95
CA ASP A 68 23.61 16.30 10.47
C ASP A 68 23.67 16.43 8.94
N SER A 69 22.76 15.73 8.23
CA SER A 69 22.67 15.70 6.75
C SER A 69 23.93 15.17 6.05
N SER A 70 24.81 14.46 6.77
CA SER A 70 25.99 13.80 6.20
C SER A 70 25.65 12.54 5.38
N ILE A 71 24.50 11.91 5.66
CA ILE A 71 23.97 10.73 4.97
C ILE A 71 22.53 11.05 4.54
N ASP A 72 22.25 10.86 3.25
CA ASP A 72 20.91 10.98 2.65
C ASP A 72 20.82 9.89 1.57
N GLU A 73 20.37 8.71 1.98
CA GLU A 73 20.23 7.54 1.11
C GLU A 73 18.75 7.20 0.99
N GLU A 74 18.25 7.17 -0.25
CA GLU A 74 16.89 6.79 -0.61
C GLU A 74 16.98 5.53 -1.47
N VAL A 75 16.24 4.50 -1.11
CA VAL A 75 16.22 3.20 -1.77
C VAL A 75 14.79 2.89 -2.16
N ASP A 76 14.55 2.77 -3.46
CA ASP A 76 13.28 2.33 -4.01
C ASP A 76 13.24 0.79 -4.01
N LEU A 77 12.24 0.20 -3.36
CA LEU A 77 12.19 -1.25 -3.22
C LEU A 77 11.90 -1.95 -4.56
N GLU A 78 11.07 -1.35 -5.40
CA GLU A 78 10.69 -1.92 -6.68
C GLU A 78 11.79 -1.71 -7.73
N ASP A 79 12.34 -0.50 -7.84
CA ASP A 79 13.32 -0.13 -8.87
C ASP A 79 14.77 -0.52 -8.50
N ASP A 80 15.20 -0.30 -7.26
CA ASP A 80 16.59 -0.59 -6.84
C ASP A 80 16.75 -2.04 -6.35
N LEU A 81 15.73 -2.57 -5.68
CA LEU A 81 15.75 -3.92 -5.08
C LEU A 81 14.86 -4.93 -5.81
N GLY A 82 14.29 -4.58 -6.97
CA GLY A 82 13.60 -5.52 -7.87
C GLY A 82 12.39 -6.21 -7.26
N PHE A 83 11.72 -5.58 -6.28
CA PHE A 83 10.47 -6.12 -5.75
C PHE A 83 9.40 -6.13 -6.84
N ASN A 84 8.57 -7.19 -6.84
CA ASN A 84 7.44 -7.23 -7.75
C ASN A 84 6.44 -6.11 -7.37
N SER A 85 6.23 -5.19 -8.32
CA SER A 85 5.32 -4.06 -8.19
C SER A 85 3.86 -4.52 -8.28
N ASP A 86 3.55 -5.51 -9.11
CA ASP A 86 2.19 -6.03 -9.27
C ASP A 86 1.96 -7.33 -8.49
N VAL A 87 1.08 -7.25 -7.50
CA VAL A 87 0.76 -8.36 -6.62
C VAL A 87 -0.72 -8.67 -6.72
N SER A 88 -1.02 -9.94 -7.00
CA SER A 88 -2.38 -10.41 -7.09
C SER A 88 -2.72 -11.36 -5.95
N GLY A 89 -3.94 -11.27 -5.43
CA GLY A 89 -4.32 -11.97 -4.22
C GLY A 89 -5.83 -12.01 -3.98
N GLY A 90 -6.27 -13.08 -3.34
CA GLY A 90 -7.66 -13.22 -2.89
C GLY A 90 -7.90 -12.51 -1.57
N TRP A 91 -9.17 -12.18 -1.30
CA TRP A 91 -9.61 -11.63 -0.03
C TRP A 91 -11.04 -12.07 0.29
N ILE A 92 -11.40 -11.99 1.57
CA ILE A 92 -12.76 -12.26 2.04
C ILE A 92 -13.23 -11.14 2.98
N ARG A 93 -14.48 -10.72 2.84
CA ARG A 93 -15.12 -9.75 3.71
C ARG A 93 -16.43 -10.29 4.25
N GLY A 94 -16.63 -10.16 5.55
CA GLY A 94 -17.92 -10.33 6.21
C GLY A 94 -18.44 -8.99 6.73
N SER A 95 -19.75 -8.80 6.67
CA SER A 95 -20.45 -7.64 7.21
C SER A 95 -21.70 -8.11 7.94
N TYR A 96 -21.92 -7.56 9.13
CA TYR A 96 -23.08 -7.86 9.97
C TYR A 96 -23.72 -6.57 10.49
N ARG A 97 -25.00 -6.38 10.21
CA ARG A 97 -25.79 -5.26 10.74
C ARG A 97 -26.37 -5.65 12.11
N LEU A 98 -25.77 -5.15 13.17
CA LEU A 98 -26.19 -5.44 14.56
C LEU A 98 -27.52 -4.77 14.91
N ALA A 99 -27.74 -3.59 14.36
CA ALA A 99 -28.96 -2.80 14.51
C ALA A 99 -29.11 -1.89 13.28
N ASP A 100 -30.26 -1.23 13.12
CA ASP A 100 -30.62 -0.49 11.90
C ASP A 100 -29.51 0.46 11.37
N ARG A 101 -28.75 1.08 12.29
CA ARG A 101 -27.67 2.03 12.00
C ARG A 101 -26.26 1.55 12.39
N HIS A 102 -26.11 0.29 12.78
CA HIS A 102 -24.87 -0.22 13.36
C HIS A 102 -24.42 -1.46 12.61
N ARG A 103 -23.19 -1.42 12.07
CA ARG A 103 -22.62 -2.49 11.26
C ARG A 103 -21.21 -2.81 11.74
N LEU A 104 -20.89 -4.10 11.78
CA LEU A 104 -19.53 -4.59 11.97
C LEU A 104 -19.06 -5.20 10.66
N ARG A 105 -17.83 -4.88 10.26
CA ARG A 105 -17.18 -5.46 9.09
C ARG A 105 -15.85 -6.07 9.49
N LEU A 106 -15.52 -7.16 8.84
CA LEU A 106 -14.24 -7.84 8.93
C LEU A 106 -13.77 -8.16 7.52
N THR A 107 -12.57 -7.72 7.17
CA THR A 107 -11.90 -8.11 5.93
C THR A 107 -10.61 -8.83 6.27
N PHE A 108 -10.37 -9.96 5.61
CA PHE A 108 -9.11 -10.68 5.65
C PHE A 108 -8.47 -10.67 4.26
N THR A 109 -7.28 -10.08 4.17
CA THR A 109 -6.53 -9.91 2.92
C THR A 109 -5.13 -10.46 3.11
N PRO A 110 -4.88 -11.69 2.66
CA PRO A 110 -3.57 -12.27 2.77
C PRO A 110 -2.75 -12.05 1.50
N THR A 111 -1.60 -11.42 1.66
CA THR A 111 -0.71 -10.94 0.59
C THR A 111 0.63 -11.66 0.65
N ARG A 112 1.16 -12.07 -0.50
CA ARG A 112 2.48 -12.67 -0.63
C ARG A 112 3.22 -11.97 -1.75
N ARG A 113 4.43 -11.52 -1.46
CA ARG A 113 5.35 -10.88 -2.40
C ARG A 113 6.68 -11.60 -2.33
N SER A 114 7.35 -11.74 -3.45
CA SER A 114 8.73 -12.23 -3.51
C SER A 114 9.54 -11.29 -4.40
N ALA A 115 10.81 -11.13 -4.06
CA ALA A 115 11.79 -10.37 -4.82
C ALA A 115 13.04 -11.23 -4.97
N SER A 116 13.69 -11.16 -6.13
CA SER A 116 14.96 -11.83 -6.38
C SER A 116 15.85 -10.87 -7.16
N VAL A 117 16.96 -10.47 -6.56
CA VAL A 117 17.92 -9.55 -7.15
C VAL A 117 19.32 -10.12 -7.12
N VAL A 118 20.04 -9.94 -8.23
CA VAL A 118 21.48 -10.15 -8.30
C VAL A 118 22.13 -8.79 -8.12
N THR A 119 22.90 -8.65 -7.05
CA THR A 119 23.48 -7.37 -6.65
C THR A 119 24.55 -6.95 -7.66
N ASN A 120 24.39 -5.79 -8.32
CA ASN A 120 25.36 -5.27 -9.30
C ASN A 120 26.49 -4.42 -8.68
N LYS A 121 26.39 -4.16 -7.38
CA LYS A 121 27.33 -3.35 -6.58
C LYS A 121 27.54 -4.02 -5.22
N ASP A 122 28.57 -3.63 -4.50
CA ASP A 122 28.79 -4.14 -3.14
C ASP A 122 27.75 -3.51 -2.19
N LEU A 123 27.03 -4.34 -1.43
CA LEU A 123 26.02 -3.90 -0.47
C LEU A 123 26.59 -4.03 0.95
N SER A 124 26.71 -2.90 1.65
CA SER A 124 27.19 -2.89 3.05
C SER A 124 26.01 -2.98 4.00
N ILE A 125 25.87 -4.10 4.71
CA ILE A 125 24.87 -4.30 5.78
C ILE A 125 25.61 -4.44 7.09
N GLU A 126 25.50 -3.43 7.96
CA GLU A 126 26.23 -3.36 9.24
C GLU A 126 27.75 -3.56 9.03
N ASP A 127 28.33 -4.64 9.57
CA ASP A 127 29.77 -4.97 9.45
C ASP A 127 30.08 -5.95 8.29
N ASN A 128 29.11 -6.24 7.42
CA ASN A 128 29.26 -7.20 6.33
C ASN A 128 29.15 -6.52 4.95
N VAL A 129 30.11 -6.80 4.08
CA VAL A 129 30.06 -6.39 2.67
C VAL A 129 29.64 -7.59 1.83
N ILE A 130 28.45 -7.51 1.25
CA ILE A 130 27.97 -8.47 0.25
C ILE A 130 28.53 -8.00 -1.10
N LEU A 131 29.45 -8.75 -1.69
CA LEU A 131 30.11 -8.36 -2.94
C LEU A 131 29.13 -8.44 -4.14
N ALA A 132 29.39 -7.61 -5.15
CA ALA A 132 28.69 -7.65 -6.42
C ALA A 132 28.72 -9.07 -7.03
N GLY A 133 27.58 -9.53 -7.56
CA GLY A 133 27.36 -10.90 -8.03
C GLY A 133 26.65 -11.82 -7.04
N ALA A 134 26.37 -11.36 -5.81
CA ALA A 134 25.55 -12.09 -4.86
C ALA A 134 24.07 -12.12 -5.28
N SER A 135 23.44 -13.29 -5.21
CA SER A 135 22.00 -13.48 -5.42
C SER A 135 21.27 -13.37 -4.08
N ILE A 136 20.37 -12.40 -3.97
CA ILE A 136 19.53 -12.13 -2.81
C ILE A 136 18.08 -12.45 -3.18
N GLN A 137 17.49 -13.40 -2.47
CA GLN A 137 16.08 -13.74 -2.56
C GLN A 137 15.37 -13.27 -1.28
N SER A 138 14.30 -12.50 -1.44
CA SER A 138 13.49 -11.97 -0.33
C SER A 138 12.03 -12.41 -0.50
N ASP A 139 11.50 -13.13 0.48
CA ASP A 139 10.10 -13.54 0.56
C ASP A 139 9.38 -12.73 1.64
N PHE A 140 8.29 -12.09 1.27
CA PHE A 140 7.49 -11.22 2.13
C PHE A 140 6.04 -11.72 2.19
N GLN A 141 5.61 -12.12 3.39
CA GLN A 141 4.25 -12.57 3.65
C GLN A 141 3.57 -11.56 4.57
N SER A 142 2.38 -11.12 4.18
CA SER A 142 1.62 -10.12 4.94
C SER A 142 0.17 -10.54 5.04
N ASP A 143 -0.31 -10.79 6.26
CA ASP A 143 -1.70 -11.09 6.55
C ASP A 143 -2.35 -9.87 7.19
N ILE A 144 -3.41 -9.37 6.57
CA ILE A 144 -4.14 -8.18 7.03
C ILE A 144 -5.51 -8.60 7.54
N PHE A 145 -5.81 -8.20 8.78
CA PHE A 145 -7.15 -8.28 9.37
C PHE A 145 -7.67 -6.86 9.63
N ASP A 146 -8.65 -6.44 8.85
CA ASP A 146 -9.29 -5.13 9.00
C ASP A 146 -10.67 -5.30 9.63
N ILE A 147 -10.81 -4.85 10.87
CA ILE A 147 -12.06 -4.92 11.63
C ILE A 147 -12.55 -3.49 11.82
N ASP A 148 -13.76 -3.19 11.37
CA ASP A 148 -14.32 -1.86 11.53
C ASP A 148 -15.79 -1.87 11.94
N TYR A 149 -16.13 -0.94 12.83
CA TYR A 149 -17.48 -0.64 13.24
C TYR A 149 -17.95 0.61 12.52
N VAL A 150 -19.13 0.55 11.92
CA VAL A 150 -19.75 1.65 11.19
C VAL A 150 -21.03 2.07 11.90
N TYR A 151 -21.14 3.38 12.16
CA TYR A 151 -22.34 4.03 12.65
C TYR A 151 -22.94 4.92 11.56
N SER A 152 -24.14 4.57 11.10
CA SER A 152 -24.86 5.28 10.05
C SER A 152 -25.65 6.45 10.65
N PHE A 153 -25.08 7.66 10.62
CA PHE A 153 -25.73 8.87 11.16
C PHE A 153 -26.87 9.36 10.26
N TYR A 154 -26.81 9.05 8.95
CA TYR A 154 -27.85 9.41 7.99
C TYR A 154 -28.26 8.17 7.20
N LYS A 155 -29.53 7.78 7.29
CA LYS A 155 -30.08 6.61 6.60
C LYS A 155 -31.42 6.96 5.96
N ARG A 156 -31.53 6.70 4.66
CA ARG A 156 -32.72 6.79 3.82
C ARG A 156 -32.79 5.53 2.94
N PRO A 157 -33.93 5.24 2.29
CA PRO A 157 -34.07 4.03 1.50
C PRO A 157 -32.96 3.84 0.43
N ASN A 158 -32.54 4.92 -0.21
CA ASN A 158 -31.54 4.92 -1.28
C ASN A 158 -30.15 5.44 -0.90
N ILE A 159 -29.93 5.91 0.34
CA ILE A 159 -28.63 6.46 0.76
C ILE A 159 -28.37 6.21 2.24
N GLU A 160 -27.16 5.73 2.55
CA GLU A 160 -26.68 5.52 3.91
C GLU A 160 -25.30 6.15 4.06
N LEU A 161 -25.16 7.13 4.94
CA LEU A 161 -23.89 7.75 5.30
C LEU A 161 -23.55 7.41 6.75
N GLY A 162 -22.28 7.13 6.99
CA GLY A 162 -21.79 6.70 8.28
C GLY A 162 -20.37 7.14 8.56
N VAL A 163 -20.02 7.04 9.83
CA VAL A 163 -18.64 7.13 10.33
C VAL A 163 -18.17 5.72 10.63
N SER A 164 -16.90 5.42 10.36
CA SER A 164 -16.28 4.14 10.71
C SER A 164 -15.16 4.34 11.72
N GLY A 165 -15.01 3.37 12.61
CA GLY A 165 -13.87 3.25 13.52
C GLY A 165 -13.46 1.80 13.60
N GLY A 166 -12.18 1.50 13.36
CA GLY A 166 -11.70 0.14 13.24
C GLY A 166 -10.22 0.00 13.54
N ILE A 167 -9.72 -1.24 13.44
CA ILE A 167 -8.33 -1.59 13.58
C ILE A 167 -7.92 -2.35 12.31
N TYR A 168 -6.88 -1.84 11.66
CA TYR A 168 -6.18 -2.50 10.59
C TYR A 168 -4.97 -3.21 11.20
N TRP A 169 -5.10 -4.52 11.37
CA TRP A 169 -4.07 -5.33 11.97
C TRP A 169 -3.20 -5.94 10.88
N LEU A 170 -1.99 -5.43 10.77
CA LEU A 170 -0.96 -5.94 9.87
C LEU A 170 -0.08 -6.95 10.61
N TYR A 171 0.02 -8.16 10.05
CA TYR A 171 1.00 -9.16 10.46
C TYR A 171 1.93 -9.46 9.29
N THR A 172 3.22 -9.27 9.48
CA THR A 172 4.21 -9.44 8.43
C THR A 172 5.32 -10.39 8.86
N LYS A 173 5.71 -11.28 7.94
CA LYS A 173 6.88 -12.14 8.03
C LYS A 173 7.76 -11.93 6.81
N THR A 174 9.00 -11.50 7.03
CA THR A 174 10.02 -11.34 5.99
C THR A 174 11.09 -12.41 6.16
N GLU A 175 11.50 -13.04 5.07
CA GLU A 175 12.53 -14.06 5.01
C GLU A 175 13.49 -13.72 3.86
N ILE A 176 14.74 -13.41 4.20
CA ILE A 176 15.77 -13.04 3.22
C ILE A 176 16.82 -14.15 3.20
N THR A 177 17.14 -14.64 2.01
CA THR A 177 18.20 -15.61 1.74
C THR A 177 19.22 -14.98 0.81
N ALA A 178 20.47 -14.88 1.25
CA ALA A 178 21.57 -14.39 0.42
C ALA A 178 22.56 -15.51 0.10
N SER A 179 23.02 -15.55 -1.15
CA SER A 179 24.04 -16.48 -1.63
C SER A 179 25.08 -15.75 -2.45
N GLY A 180 26.33 -15.72 -1.98
CA GLY A 180 27.41 -14.96 -2.62
C GLY A 180 28.71 -14.99 -1.82
N GLU A 181 29.74 -14.31 -2.35
CA GLU A 181 30.96 -14.05 -1.59
C GLU A 181 30.70 -12.92 -0.59
N ILE A 182 30.74 -13.25 0.71
CA ILE A 182 30.56 -12.29 1.79
C ILE A 182 31.93 -12.04 2.42
N GLN A 183 32.31 -10.77 2.52
CA GLN A 183 33.48 -10.36 3.29
C GLN A 183 33.00 -9.84 4.65
N THR A 184 33.23 -10.64 5.70
CA THR A 184 32.98 -10.24 7.10
C THR A 184 34.18 -9.46 7.63
N GLY A 185 33.96 -8.39 8.38
CA GLY A 185 35.02 -7.46 8.85
C GLY A 185 36.23 -8.10 9.57
N ASP A 186 36.12 -9.34 10.05
CA ASP A 186 37.22 -10.09 10.69
C ASP A 186 38.11 -10.91 9.72
N SER A 187 37.77 -10.99 8.42
CA SER A 187 38.48 -11.84 7.46
C SER A 187 38.84 -11.11 6.16
N ASN A 188 40.12 -11.17 5.79
CA ASN A 188 40.66 -10.57 4.56
C ASN A 188 40.40 -11.41 3.29
N ASN A 189 39.71 -12.55 3.41
CA ASN A 189 39.36 -13.41 2.28
C ASN A 189 37.83 -13.50 2.13
N PRO A 190 37.30 -13.31 0.91
CA PRO A 190 35.88 -13.56 0.64
C PRO A 190 35.55 -15.02 0.90
N GLU A 191 34.53 -15.29 1.72
CA GLU A 191 33.98 -16.62 1.91
C GLU A 191 32.67 -16.73 1.10
N LEU A 192 32.56 -17.78 0.28
CA LEU A 192 31.28 -18.17 -0.31
C LEU A 192 30.35 -18.60 0.82
N ARG A 193 29.40 -17.73 1.18
CA ARG A 193 28.34 -18.06 2.13
C ARG A 193 27.03 -18.24 1.38
N THR A 194 26.42 -19.40 1.55
CA THR A 194 25.19 -19.82 0.86
C THR A 194 23.98 -19.87 1.78
N ASP A 195 24.13 -19.47 3.04
CA ASP A 195 23.19 -19.78 4.14
C ASP A 195 22.82 -18.59 5.03
N TYR A 196 23.08 -17.35 4.61
CA TYR A 196 22.61 -16.20 5.39
C TYR A 196 21.10 -16.09 5.29
N GLN A 197 20.41 -16.41 6.40
CA GLN A 197 18.97 -16.30 6.56
C GLN A 197 18.64 -15.32 7.69
N THR A 198 17.91 -14.25 7.38
CA THR A 198 17.32 -13.38 8.39
C THR A 198 15.80 -13.43 8.35
N ARG A 199 15.19 -13.46 9.53
CA ARG A 199 13.74 -13.53 9.70
C ARG A 199 13.27 -12.40 10.60
N GLN A 200 12.44 -11.52 10.06
CA GLN A 200 11.83 -10.43 10.82
C GLN A 200 10.32 -10.61 10.87
N LYS A 201 9.73 -10.29 12.03
CA LYS A 201 8.28 -10.31 12.25
C LYS A 201 7.83 -8.93 12.72
N LEU A 202 6.77 -8.42 12.10
CA LEU A 202 6.18 -7.13 12.46
C LEU A 202 4.69 -7.32 12.76
N HIS A 203 4.24 -6.70 13.85
CA HIS A 203 2.83 -6.65 14.23
C HIS A 203 2.45 -5.18 14.45
N ALA A 204 1.50 -4.69 13.65
CA ALA A 204 1.06 -3.31 13.75
C ALA A 204 -0.48 -3.23 13.79
N PRO A 205 -1.09 -3.06 14.98
CA PRO A 205 -2.50 -2.73 15.11
C PRO A 205 -2.70 -1.23 14.89
N LEU A 206 -3.25 -0.86 13.74
CA LEU A 206 -3.37 0.53 13.32
C LEU A 206 -4.85 0.96 13.42
N PRO A 207 -5.23 1.77 14.43
CA PRO A 207 -6.62 2.24 14.52
C PRO A 207 -6.91 3.17 13.34
N LEU A 208 -8.05 3.04 12.69
CA LEU A 208 -8.45 3.89 11.56
C LEU A 208 -9.83 4.45 11.82
N LEU A 209 -10.01 5.74 11.55
CA LEU A 209 -11.30 6.41 11.57
C LEU A 209 -11.67 6.83 10.15
N GLY A 210 -12.96 6.90 9.83
CA GLY A 210 -13.34 7.25 8.47
C GLY A 210 -14.79 7.62 8.28
N LEU A 211 -15.11 7.91 7.03
CA LEU A 211 -16.44 8.14 6.52
C LEU A 211 -16.78 7.07 5.51
N THR A 212 -18.04 6.64 5.51
CA THR A 212 -18.58 5.67 4.57
C THR A 212 -19.85 6.22 3.97
N GLY A 213 -20.06 6.00 2.68
CA GLY A 213 -21.30 6.33 1.99
C GLY A 213 -21.72 5.21 1.06
N THR A 214 -22.99 4.85 1.10
CA THR A 214 -23.63 3.92 0.18
C THR A 214 -24.78 4.62 -0.50
N TYR A 215 -24.83 4.55 -1.83
CA TYR A 215 -25.91 5.09 -2.63
C TYR A 215 -26.48 3.97 -3.50
N GLU A 216 -27.77 3.71 -3.36
CA GLU A 216 -28.49 2.71 -4.15
C GLU A 216 -29.13 3.40 -5.36
N ILE A 217 -28.59 3.15 -6.55
CA ILE A 217 -29.09 3.70 -7.81
C ILE A 217 -30.46 3.07 -8.13
N ASN A 218 -30.56 1.76 -7.92
CA ASN A 218 -31.79 0.98 -8.06
C ASN A 218 -31.68 -0.28 -7.17
N PRO A 219 -32.77 -1.06 -6.98
CA PRO A 219 -32.77 -2.24 -6.11
C PRO A 219 -31.77 -3.35 -6.43
N ARG A 220 -31.04 -3.23 -7.53
CA ARG A 220 -29.99 -4.17 -7.95
C ARG A 220 -28.62 -3.55 -8.07
N TRP A 221 -28.48 -2.23 -7.92
CA TRP A 221 -27.22 -1.55 -8.16
C TRP A 221 -26.96 -0.49 -7.10
N ASN A 222 -25.88 -0.69 -6.34
CA ASN A 222 -25.39 0.28 -5.38
C ASN A 222 -23.93 0.68 -5.65
N ILE A 223 -23.59 1.88 -5.21
CA ILE A 223 -22.24 2.42 -5.18
C ILE A 223 -21.87 2.65 -3.72
N LYS A 224 -20.64 2.29 -3.36
CA LYS A 224 -20.08 2.39 -2.01
C LYS A 224 -18.80 3.21 -2.08
N ALA A 225 -18.64 4.17 -1.19
CA ALA A 225 -17.43 4.97 -1.03
C ALA A 225 -16.97 4.91 0.42
N ALA A 226 -15.66 4.89 0.64
CA ALA A 226 -15.07 4.93 1.96
C ALA A 226 -13.80 5.78 1.95
N ALA A 227 -13.64 6.65 2.93
CA ALA A 227 -12.42 7.41 3.17
C ALA A 227 -12.01 7.19 4.62
N ARG A 228 -10.80 6.68 4.86
CA ARG A 228 -10.26 6.42 6.20
C ARG A 228 -8.95 7.14 6.37
N TYR A 229 -8.72 7.60 7.58
CA TYR A 229 -7.55 8.35 7.98
C TYR A 229 -7.09 7.88 9.36
N LEU A 230 -5.78 7.83 9.54
CA LEU A 230 -5.14 7.71 10.83
C LEU A 230 -3.98 8.70 10.88
N PHE A 231 -3.87 9.35 12.02
CA PHE A 231 -2.67 10.06 12.43
C PHE A 231 -2.26 9.56 13.80
N VAL A 232 -1.04 9.04 13.93
CA VAL A 232 -0.44 8.59 15.17
C VAL A 232 0.88 9.30 15.37
N SER A 233 1.09 9.83 16.56
CA SER A 233 2.40 10.30 17.03
C SER A 233 2.66 9.68 18.39
N ILE A 234 3.65 8.79 18.46
CA ILE A 234 4.05 8.11 19.71
C ILE A 234 5.56 8.28 19.87
N SER A 235 5.96 9.05 20.88
CA SER A 235 7.34 9.40 21.18
C SER A 235 8.07 9.96 19.95
N ASP A 236 8.85 9.11 19.29
CA ASP A 236 9.76 9.45 18.21
C ASP A 236 9.24 8.93 16.84
N ILE A 237 8.03 8.36 16.80
CA ILE A 237 7.43 7.80 15.59
C ILE A 237 6.17 8.59 15.24
N LYS A 238 6.15 9.14 14.03
CA LYS A 238 4.97 9.73 13.40
C LYS A 238 4.52 8.82 12.27
N GLY A 239 3.23 8.50 12.24
CA GLY A 239 2.63 7.66 11.22
C GLY A 239 1.32 8.25 10.74
N GLU A 240 1.19 8.39 9.43
CA GLU A 240 -0.04 8.81 8.76
C GLU A 240 -0.51 7.69 7.83
N ILE A 241 -1.80 7.37 7.88
CA ILE A 241 -2.45 6.51 6.89
C ILE A 241 -3.61 7.26 6.28
N THR A 242 -3.66 7.27 4.95
CA THR A 242 -4.84 7.68 4.20
C THR A 242 -5.28 6.55 3.29
N SER A 243 -6.57 6.23 3.32
CA SER A 243 -7.18 5.24 2.44
C SER A 243 -8.46 5.78 1.82
N LEU A 244 -8.61 5.61 0.52
CA LEU A 244 -9.81 5.95 -0.23
C LEU A 244 -10.23 4.74 -1.07
N GLY A 245 -11.51 4.39 -1.02
CA GLY A 245 -12.07 3.28 -1.77
C GLY A 245 -13.39 3.66 -2.42
N LEU A 246 -13.58 3.20 -3.65
CA LEU A 246 -14.83 3.27 -4.38
C LEU A 246 -15.17 1.88 -4.89
N ALA A 247 -16.41 1.46 -4.67
CA ALA A 247 -16.91 0.17 -5.07
C ALA A 247 -18.31 0.29 -5.65
N THR A 248 -18.68 -0.69 -6.47
CA THR A 248 -20.00 -0.78 -7.06
C THR A 248 -20.42 -2.25 -7.09
N ASP A 249 -21.65 -2.51 -6.66
CA ASP A 249 -22.22 -3.86 -6.64
C ASP A 249 -23.45 -3.94 -7.52
N TYR A 250 -23.52 -4.98 -8.35
CA TYR A 250 -24.66 -5.31 -9.18
C TYR A 250 -25.23 -6.69 -8.79
N LEU A 251 -26.41 -6.68 -8.17
CA LEU A 251 -27.18 -7.83 -7.75
C LEU A 251 -27.92 -8.46 -8.94
N ILE A 252 -27.47 -9.65 -9.35
CA ILE A 252 -28.13 -10.46 -10.39
C ILE A 252 -29.43 -11.05 -9.85
N THR A 253 -29.39 -11.50 -8.59
CA THR A 253 -30.54 -12.01 -7.85
C THR A 253 -30.73 -11.17 -6.58
N LYS A 254 -31.80 -11.41 -5.82
CA LYS A 254 -32.02 -10.70 -4.54
C LYS A 254 -30.91 -10.90 -3.51
N HIS A 255 -30.09 -11.95 -3.66
CA HIS A 255 -29.04 -12.29 -2.69
C HIS A 255 -27.65 -12.35 -3.30
N TRP A 256 -27.50 -12.47 -4.62
CA TRP A 256 -26.21 -12.66 -5.27
C TRP A 256 -25.92 -11.54 -6.26
N GLY A 257 -24.71 -11.01 -6.21
CA GLY A 257 -24.21 -10.04 -7.15
C GLY A 257 -22.72 -10.16 -7.42
N PHE A 258 -22.26 -9.33 -8.32
CA PHE A 258 -20.85 -9.08 -8.57
C PHE A 258 -20.53 -7.64 -8.21
N GLY A 259 -19.30 -7.41 -7.80
CA GLY A 259 -18.82 -6.07 -7.51
C GLY A 259 -17.45 -5.81 -8.09
N LEU A 260 -17.22 -4.54 -8.37
CA LEU A 260 -15.94 -3.98 -8.77
C LEU A 260 -15.55 -2.93 -7.76
N SER A 261 -14.28 -2.88 -7.38
CA SER A 261 -13.79 -1.81 -6.53
C SER A 261 -12.39 -1.38 -6.91
N VAL A 262 -12.10 -0.12 -6.63
CA VAL A 262 -10.78 0.47 -6.68
C VAL A 262 -10.47 1.09 -5.33
N ALA A 263 -9.25 0.94 -4.86
CA ALA A 263 -8.80 1.52 -3.61
C ALA A 263 -7.37 2.03 -3.74
N THR A 264 -7.09 3.13 -3.06
CA THR A 264 -5.75 3.64 -2.85
C THR A 264 -5.48 3.68 -1.35
N PHE A 265 -4.25 3.35 -0.99
CA PHE A 265 -3.75 3.36 0.36
C PHE A 265 -2.37 4.01 0.36
N LYS A 266 -2.15 4.91 1.30
CA LYS A 266 -0.88 5.58 1.53
C LYS A 266 -0.56 5.48 3.01
N LEU A 267 0.65 5.04 3.31
CA LEU A 267 1.24 5.01 4.64
C LEU A 267 2.55 5.78 4.57
N ASP A 268 2.65 6.81 5.40
CA ASP A 268 3.88 7.57 5.59
C ASP A 268 4.29 7.41 7.05
N VAL A 269 5.47 6.83 7.29
CA VAL A 269 6.03 6.65 8.63
C VAL A 269 7.38 7.32 8.69
N GLU A 270 7.55 8.18 9.68
CA GLU A 270 8.81 8.84 9.99
C GLU A 270 9.21 8.49 11.43
N LYS A 271 10.48 8.10 11.61
CA LYS A 271 11.07 7.82 12.90
C LYS A 271 12.25 8.75 13.14
N ASP A 272 12.07 9.66 14.10
CA ASP A 272 13.04 10.65 14.53
C ASP A 272 14.01 10.04 15.57
N GLY A 273 15.17 9.54 15.13
CA GLY A 273 16.23 9.09 16.04
C GLY A 273 17.16 10.23 16.50
N ILE A 274 18.03 9.93 17.48
CA ILE A 274 19.02 10.90 18.02
C ILE A 274 20.12 11.25 16.98
N VAL A 275 20.37 10.36 16.02
CA VAL A 275 21.45 10.51 15.01
C VAL A 275 20.92 10.34 13.59
N PHE A 276 19.84 9.57 13.41
CA PHE A 276 19.26 9.23 12.11
C PHE A 276 17.75 9.46 12.11
N VAL A 277 17.23 9.95 11.00
CA VAL A 277 15.81 10.02 10.66
C VAL A 277 15.56 8.96 9.58
N ASN A 278 14.72 7.99 9.89
CA ASN A 278 14.34 6.95 8.94
C ASN A 278 12.89 7.17 8.51
N SER A 279 12.63 7.25 7.21
CA SER A 279 11.26 7.30 6.67
C SER A 279 10.94 6.09 5.83
N LEU A 280 9.74 5.56 6.00
CA LEU A 280 9.14 4.52 5.19
C LEU A 280 7.89 5.09 4.56
N LYS A 281 7.87 5.20 3.24
CA LYS A 281 6.66 5.48 2.46
C LYS A 281 6.19 4.20 1.82
N TRP A 282 4.91 3.90 1.98
CA TRP A 282 4.31 2.72 1.40
C TRP A 282 2.96 3.06 0.80
N GLN A 283 2.90 3.07 -0.53
CA GLN A 283 1.70 3.33 -1.30
C GLN A 283 1.28 2.08 -2.06
N HIS A 284 -0.03 1.87 -2.17
CA HIS A 284 -0.55 0.90 -3.11
C HIS A 284 -1.93 1.28 -3.65
N GLU A 285 -2.17 0.88 -4.89
CA GLU A 285 -3.44 1.03 -5.57
C GLU A 285 -3.92 -0.34 -6.04
N GLY A 286 -5.18 -0.65 -5.77
CA GLY A 286 -5.74 -1.96 -6.05
C GLY A 286 -7.05 -1.88 -6.80
N ALA A 287 -7.17 -2.68 -7.86
CA ALA A 287 -8.43 -2.98 -8.52
C ALA A 287 -8.90 -4.38 -8.09
N GLN A 288 -10.19 -4.54 -7.82
CA GLN A 288 -10.75 -5.77 -7.28
C GLN A 288 -12.04 -6.15 -8.01
N LEU A 289 -12.20 -7.44 -8.25
CA LEU A 289 -13.43 -8.07 -8.72
C LEU A 289 -13.87 -9.10 -7.68
N TYR A 290 -15.15 -9.11 -7.35
CA TYR A 290 -15.68 -10.00 -6.32
C TYR A 290 -17.11 -10.42 -6.57
N ILE A 291 -17.49 -11.49 -5.88
CA ILE A 291 -18.88 -11.92 -5.73
C ILE A 291 -19.34 -11.44 -4.35
N VAL A 292 -20.58 -10.96 -4.29
CA VAL A 292 -21.23 -10.56 -3.04
C VAL A 292 -22.50 -11.39 -2.84
N TYR A 293 -22.67 -11.86 -1.61
CA TYR A 293 -23.90 -12.45 -1.11
C TYR A 293 -24.50 -11.50 -0.05
N GLU A 294 -25.78 -11.17 -0.15
CA GLU A 294 -26.53 -10.32 0.79
C GLU A 294 -27.79 -11.05 1.28
N TYR A 295 -28.08 -10.96 2.58
CA TYR A 295 -29.28 -11.54 3.22
C TYR A 295 -29.82 -10.65 4.33
#